data_AF-A0A0E3ZKG7-F1
#
_entry.id   AF-A0A0E3ZKG7-F1
#
_cell.length_a   1.000
_cell.length_b   1.000
_cell.length_c   1.000
_cell.angle_alpha   90.00
_cell.angle_beta   90.00
_cell.angle_gamma   90.00
#
_symmetry.space_group_name_H-M   'P 1'
#
loop_
_entity.id
_entity.type
_entity.pdbx_description
1 polymer ?
#
loop_
_entity_poly.entity_id
_entity_poly.type
_entity_poly.pdbx_seq_one_letter_code
_entity_poly.pdbx_strand_id
1 'polypeptide(L)'
;MKKLIAFMICTFATASAFATLPPLTPEAKAADDLAKAKTAYAGRVGAFQLCQAINKVADQYRVPGTPAPAACVAPPPFVAPGAAAPTAAAPAPAAK
;
A
#
# COMPACT_ATOMS: atom_id res chain seq x y z
N MET A 1 15.92 -6.32 32.40
CA MET A 1 14.66 -7.08 32.58
C MET A 1 13.48 -6.24 33.09
N LYS A 2 13.59 -5.46 34.20
CA LYS A 2 12.43 -4.69 34.73
C LYS A 2 11.96 -3.53 33.83
N LYS A 3 12.87 -2.86 33.11
CA LYS A 3 12.55 -1.72 32.23
C LYS A 3 11.79 -2.10 30.96
N LEU A 4 11.94 -3.35 30.48
CA LEU A 4 11.21 -3.86 29.31
C LEU A 4 9.75 -4.17 29.66
N ILE A 5 9.48 -4.62 30.89
CA ILE A 5 8.13 -4.93 31.37
C ILE A 5 7.30 -3.64 31.49
N ALA A 6 7.90 -2.56 32.02
CA ALA A 6 7.23 -1.27 32.10
C ALA A 6 6.95 -0.66 30.71
N PHE A 7 7.86 -0.84 29.76
CA PHE A 7 7.67 -0.36 28.38
C PHE A 7 6.55 -1.12 27.66
N MET A 8 6.49 -2.45 27.81
CA MET A 8 5.41 -3.27 27.23
C MET A 8 4.03 -2.99 27.82
N ILE A 9 3.93 -2.69 29.12
CA ILE A 9 2.65 -2.34 29.75
C ILE A 9 2.15 -0.98 29.23
N CYS A 10 3.07 -0.02 29.03
CA CYS A 10 2.72 1.30 28.51
C CYS A 10 2.23 1.25 27.05
N THR A 11 2.83 0.41 26.20
CA THR A 11 2.38 0.22 24.82
C THR A 11 1.06 -0.56 24.74
N PHE A 12 0.79 -1.49 25.66
CA PHE A 12 -0.51 -2.18 25.70
C PHE A 12 -1.65 -1.29 26.23
N ALA A 13 -1.36 -0.37 27.15
CA ALA A 13 -2.33 0.60 27.66
C ALA A 13 -2.81 1.60 26.58
N THR A 14 -1.95 1.99 25.64
CA THR A 14 -2.38 2.84 24.51
C THR A 14 -3.27 2.09 23.51
N ALA A 15 -3.13 0.76 23.39
CA ALA A 15 -3.91 -0.08 22.48
C ALA A 15 -5.33 -0.41 23.01
N SER A 16 -5.58 -0.22 24.31
CA SER A 16 -6.85 -0.55 24.98
C SER A 16 -7.79 0.65 25.15
N ALA A 17 -7.38 1.83 24.69
CA ALA A 17 -8.23 3.01 24.59
C ALA A 17 -9.16 2.96 23.35
N PHE A 18 -9.86 1.85 23.13
CA PHE A 18 -11.13 1.86 22.41
C PHE A 18 -12.22 2.21 23.42
N ALA A 19 -12.14 3.41 24.00
CA ALA A 19 -13.30 4.03 24.62
C ALA A 19 -14.43 4.01 23.59
N THR A 20 -15.68 3.82 24.01
CA THR A 20 -16.86 3.89 23.16
C THR A 20 -16.83 5.20 22.38
N LEU A 21 -16.23 5.19 21.18
CA LEU A 21 -16.11 6.37 20.36
C LEU A 21 -17.55 6.78 20.05
N PRO A 22 -17.93 8.04 20.33
CA PRO A 22 -19.11 8.62 19.71
C PRO A 22 -19.07 8.27 18.22
N PRO A 23 -20.21 7.94 17.58
CA PRO A 23 -20.23 7.59 16.17
C PRO A 23 -19.37 8.60 15.42
N LEU A 24 -18.29 8.10 14.75
CA LEU A 24 -17.29 8.96 14.13
C LEU A 24 -18.05 10.05 13.38
N THR A 25 -17.78 11.30 13.76
CA THR A 25 -18.32 12.46 13.06
C THR A 25 -18.01 12.27 11.57
N PRO A 26 -18.86 12.78 10.66
CA PRO A 26 -18.66 12.57 9.23
C PRO A 26 -17.23 12.93 8.75
N GLU A 27 -16.58 13.88 9.42
CA GLU A 27 -15.20 14.29 9.22
C GLU A 27 -14.19 13.20 9.64
N ALA A 28 -14.42 12.53 10.78
CA ALA A 28 -13.58 11.43 11.24
C ALA A 28 -13.74 10.17 10.35
N LYS A 29 -14.96 9.90 9.85
CA LYS A 29 -15.18 8.81 8.87
C LYS A 29 -14.41 9.07 7.58
N ALA A 30 -14.50 10.28 7.05
CA ALA A 30 -13.76 10.65 5.84
C ALA A 30 -12.24 10.53 6.03
N ALA A 31 -11.71 10.90 7.21
CA ALA A 31 -10.29 10.75 7.52
C ALA A 31 -9.85 9.28 7.61
N ASP A 32 -10.66 8.41 8.20
CA ASP A 32 -10.41 6.96 8.27
C ASP A 32 -10.46 6.32 6.87
N ASP A 33 -11.44 6.67 6.05
CA ASP A 33 -11.54 6.18 4.66
C ASP A 33 -10.33 6.61 3.82
N LEU A 34 -9.87 7.85 4.01
CA LEU A 34 -8.64 8.34 3.37
C LEU A 34 -7.41 7.54 3.86
N ALA A 35 -7.29 7.29 5.16
CA ALA A 35 -6.18 6.53 5.74
C ALA A 35 -6.15 5.08 5.24
N LYS A 36 -7.32 4.44 5.16
CA LYS A 36 -7.49 3.10 4.57
C LYS A 36 -7.11 3.08 3.09
N ALA A 37 -7.57 4.08 2.32
CA ALA A 37 -7.23 4.18 0.90
C ALA A 37 -5.72 4.38 0.68
N LYS A 38 -5.07 5.24 1.48
CA LYS A 38 -3.61 5.42 1.44
C LYS A 38 -2.86 4.15 1.79
N THR A 39 -3.30 3.43 2.83
CA THR A 39 -2.70 2.16 3.24
C THR A 39 -2.83 1.10 2.16
N ALA A 40 -4.01 0.97 1.56
CA ALA A 40 -4.24 0.06 0.45
C ALA A 40 -3.36 0.42 -0.77
N TYR A 41 -3.21 1.71 -1.08
CA TYR A 41 -2.34 2.18 -2.14
C TYR A 41 -0.86 1.90 -1.86
N ALA A 42 -0.38 2.19 -0.65
CA ALA A 42 0.98 1.89 -0.21
C ALA A 42 1.28 0.39 -0.32
N GLY A 43 0.32 -0.47 0.02
CA GLY A 43 0.42 -1.92 -0.17
C GLY A 43 0.61 -2.30 -1.65
N ARG A 44 -0.16 -1.70 -2.56
CA ARG A 44 0.00 -1.93 -4.02
C ARG A 44 1.37 -1.46 -4.53
N VAL A 45 1.83 -0.30 -4.09
CA VAL A 45 3.17 0.23 -4.43
C VAL A 45 4.27 -0.69 -3.90
N GLY A 46 4.15 -1.17 -2.66
CA GLY A 46 5.09 -2.12 -2.07
C GLY A 46 5.15 -3.43 -2.85
N ALA A 47 4.01 -3.99 -3.24
CA ALA A 47 3.96 -5.20 -4.08
C ALA A 47 4.62 -4.98 -5.45
N PHE A 48 4.41 -3.82 -6.07
CA PHE A 48 5.04 -3.46 -7.34
C PHE A 48 6.57 -3.35 -7.21
N GLN A 49 7.07 -2.69 -6.15
CA GLN A 49 8.50 -2.60 -5.88
C GLN A 49 9.12 -3.97 -5.59
N LEU A 50 8.42 -4.83 -4.84
CA LEU A 50 8.85 -6.20 -4.58
C LEU A 50 8.98 -7.01 -5.87
N CYS A 51 7.98 -6.93 -6.76
CA CYS A 51 8.04 -7.56 -8.07
C CYS A 51 9.27 -7.10 -8.86
N GLN A 52 9.53 -5.78 -8.91
CA GLN A 52 10.70 -5.24 -9.60
C GLN A 52 12.01 -5.73 -9.00
N ALA A 53 12.11 -5.82 -7.67
CA ALA A 53 13.29 -6.31 -6.99
C ALA A 53 13.55 -7.79 -7.33
N ILE A 54 12.52 -8.63 -7.36
CA ILE A 54 12.61 -10.03 -7.75
C ILE A 54 13.09 -10.13 -9.21
N ASN A 55 12.48 -9.37 -10.12
CA ASN A 55 12.85 -9.37 -11.54
C ASN A 55 14.30 -8.94 -11.74
N LYS A 56 14.76 -7.91 -11.03
CA LYS A 56 16.15 -7.45 -11.11
C LYS A 56 17.13 -8.55 -10.73
N VAL A 57 16.84 -9.32 -9.68
CA VAL A 57 17.68 -10.45 -9.28
C VAL A 57 17.59 -11.58 -10.32
N ALA A 58 16.39 -11.88 -10.82
CA ALA A 58 16.20 -12.89 -11.86
C ALA A 58 17.00 -12.56 -13.13
N ASP A 59 17.02 -11.28 -13.53
CA ASP A 59 17.78 -10.80 -14.69
C ASP A 59 19.30 -10.86 -14.44
N GLN A 60 19.77 -10.56 -13.23
CA GLN A 60 21.20 -10.65 -12.88
C GLN A 60 21.75 -12.08 -12.97
N TYR A 61 20.93 -13.08 -12.65
CA TYR A 61 21.33 -14.49 -12.67
C TYR A 61 20.73 -15.26 -13.85
N ARG A 62 20.24 -14.55 -14.86
CA ARG A 62 19.53 -15.17 -15.99
C ARG A 62 20.50 -15.98 -16.85
N VAL A 63 20.19 -17.25 -17.03
CA VAL A 63 20.90 -18.15 -17.95
C VAL A 63 20.38 -17.93 -19.37
N PRO A 64 21.24 -17.94 -20.41
CA PRO A 64 20.79 -17.83 -21.79
C PRO A 64 19.76 -18.92 -22.14
N GLY A 65 18.67 -18.52 -22.80
CA GLY A 65 17.57 -19.39 -23.19
C GLY A 65 16.40 -19.45 -22.21
N THR A 66 16.50 -18.86 -21.01
CA THR A 66 15.35 -18.75 -20.11
C THR A 66 14.44 -17.59 -20.50
N PRO A 67 13.11 -17.71 -20.34
CA PRO A 67 12.17 -16.62 -20.61
C PRO A 67 12.38 -15.44 -19.66
N ALA A 68 12.00 -14.24 -20.10
CA ALA A 68 12.11 -13.04 -19.29
C ALA A 68 11.14 -13.09 -18.10
N PRO A 69 11.51 -12.47 -16.96
CA PRO A 69 10.62 -12.41 -15.80
C PRO A 69 9.33 -11.63 -16.11
N ALA A 70 8.25 -11.95 -15.40
CA ALA A 70 6.92 -11.40 -15.65
C ALA A 70 6.88 -9.88 -15.46
N ALA A 71 6.12 -9.17 -16.29
CA ALA A 71 6.00 -7.71 -16.19
C ALA A 71 5.31 -7.30 -14.88
N CYS A 72 5.94 -6.41 -14.13
CA CYS A 72 5.34 -5.80 -12.94
C CYS A 72 4.37 -4.69 -13.39
N VAL A 73 3.11 -4.78 -12.99
CA VAL A 73 2.10 -3.76 -13.31
C VAL A 73 2.23 -2.61 -12.31
N ALA A 74 2.56 -1.42 -12.82
CA ALA A 74 2.61 -0.22 -12.00
C ALA A 74 1.22 0.13 -11.47
N PRO A 75 1.06 0.40 -10.17
CA PRO A 75 -0.21 0.85 -9.64
C PRO A 75 -0.55 2.24 -10.25
N PRO A 76 -1.82 2.48 -10.63
CA PRO A 76 -2.25 3.78 -11.12
C PRO A 76 -2.08 4.85 -10.03
N PRO A 77 -1.95 6.14 -10.38
CA PRO A 77 -1.79 7.21 -9.40
C PRO A 77 -2.92 7.17 -8.35
N PHE A 78 -2.58 7.47 -7.10
CA PHE A 78 -3.54 7.49 -6.01
C PHE A 78 -4.61 8.55 -6.25
N VAL A 79 -5.88 8.12 -6.24
CA VAL A 79 -7.05 9.01 -6.27
C VAL A 79 -7.70 8.95 -4.90
N ALA A 80 -7.75 10.08 -4.21
CA ALA A 80 -8.38 10.15 -2.90
C ALA A 80 -9.89 9.87 -3.03
N PRO A 81 -10.48 9.01 -2.17
CA PRO A 81 -11.93 8.84 -2.12
C PRO A 81 -12.60 10.20 -1.88
N GLY A 82 -13.52 10.60 -2.76
CA GLY A 82 -14.20 11.90 -2.71
C GLY A 82 -13.59 13.00 -3.60
N ALA A 83 -12.37 12.80 -4.13
CA ALA A 83 -11.88 13.60 -5.25
C ALA A 83 -12.52 13.07 -6.55
N ALA A 84 -13.04 13.95 -7.39
CA ALA A 84 -13.51 13.57 -8.72
C ALA A 84 -12.40 12.78 -9.43
N ALA A 85 -12.72 11.55 -9.84
CA ALA A 85 -11.74 10.66 -10.45
C ALA A 85 -11.12 11.32 -11.69
N PRO A 86 -9.78 11.38 -11.82
CA PRO A 86 -9.19 11.73 -13.10
C PRO A 86 -9.65 10.69 -14.12
N THR A 87 -10.28 11.15 -15.19
CA THR A 87 -10.64 10.32 -16.34
C THR A 87 -9.39 9.57 -16.80
N ALA A 88 -9.40 8.25 -16.62
CA ALA A 88 -8.33 7.39 -17.09
C ALA A 88 -8.18 7.59 -18.59
N ALA A 89 -7.05 8.15 -19.02
CA ALA A 89 -6.67 8.16 -20.42
C ALA A 89 -6.50 6.71 -20.86
N ALA A 90 -7.36 6.27 -21.77
CA ALA A 90 -7.31 4.94 -22.35
C ALA A 90 -5.92 4.67 -22.96
N PRO A 91 -5.35 3.46 -22.81
CA PRO A 91 -4.10 3.12 -23.46
C PRO A 91 -4.31 3.18 -24.98
N ALA A 92 -3.50 4.01 -25.65
CA ALA A 92 -3.43 4.03 -27.11
C ALA A 92 -2.95 2.65 -27.61
N PRO A 93 -3.55 2.08 -28.68
CA PRO A 93 -3.13 0.79 -29.19
C PRO A 93 -1.74 0.92 -29.82
N ALA A 94 -0.83 0.02 -29.42
CA ALA A 94 0.46 -0.15 -30.08
C ALA A 94 0.24 -0.68 -31.51
N ALA A 95 0.62 0.11 -32.50
CA ALA A 95 0.70 -0.34 -33.88
C ALA A 95 1.97 -1.18 -34.09
N LYS A 96 1.82 -2.21 -34.93
CA LYS A 96 2.81 -3.23 -35.31
C LYS A 96 3.98 -2.66 -36.10
#